data_AF-A0A949AST0-F1
#
_entry.id   AF-A0A949AST0-F1
#
_cell.length_a   1.000
_cell.length_b   1.000
_cell.length_c   1.000
_cell.angle_alpha   90.00
_cell.angle_beta   90.00
_cell.angle_gamma   90.00
#
_symmetry.space_group_name_H-M   'P 1'
#
loop_
_entity.id
_entity.type
_entity.pdbx_description
1 polymer ?
#
loop_
_entity_poly.entity_id
_entity_poly.type
_entity_poly.pdbx_seq_one_letter_code
_entity_poly.pdbx_strand_id
1 'polypeptide(L)'
;MPGERGLSHKNYTFLVVEDNISTLTMIVNMLANLGYKNVITARNGKDAWEKIQAPESQVKIVLSDMLMPEEDGLQLLQRIRNSEKHWHLPFIMVTCVDDMNRIMSVTEEHIDAYLVKPVTETVLRQKIYSAIKKTYDPDPYHRALFAGKKYLREGQHESAIQSLTEARILQPRQSATYFHLAQALEKVGRMEEAEENYKLCKDSSNDLYVRSLDGLARIYQRKGDHVNALEVLKKAIAISPNTPDRHLDLSGQFKAVGNTGEAKASLATALKLSKKTVKLPPRYIEACLDFGMDTEAEAIMHRSMGGDMEDIALLNQMGIVCRHRREYERAQKYYKRALQIAPDDESLNYNYAVLLVDLKDYKGARSYLYHVLRQNPESENALALIITLDKREAY
;
A
#
# COMPACT_ATOMS: atom_id res chain seq x y z
N MET A 1 -29.14 -15.91 34.97
CA MET A 1 -28.79 -14.96 33.91
C MET A 1 -27.50 -14.25 34.30
N PRO A 2 -26.43 -14.29 33.50
CA PRO A 2 -25.17 -13.69 33.90
C PRO A 2 -25.22 -12.16 33.72
N GLY A 3 -25.47 -11.49 34.84
CA GLY A 3 -24.77 -10.28 35.30
C GLY A 3 -24.79 -9.04 34.42
N GLU A 4 -25.59 -8.06 34.85
CA GLU A 4 -25.61 -6.65 34.45
C GLU A 4 -24.27 -5.92 34.72
N ARG A 5 -23.18 -6.32 34.05
CA ARG A 5 -21.97 -5.49 33.87
C ARG A 5 -21.99 -4.71 32.54
N GLY A 6 -23.16 -4.58 31.90
CA GLY A 6 -23.29 -4.27 30.47
C GLY A 6 -23.58 -2.83 30.05
N LEU A 7 -23.28 -1.80 30.86
CA LEU A 7 -23.75 -0.42 30.60
C LEU A 7 -22.66 0.66 30.43
N SER A 8 -21.35 0.38 30.57
CA SER A 8 -20.34 1.46 30.50
C SER A 8 -20.22 2.09 29.10
N HIS A 9 -20.45 1.31 28.05
CA HIS A 9 -20.33 1.76 26.67
C HIS A 9 -21.52 2.59 26.18
N LYS A 10 -22.59 2.76 26.98
CA LYS A 10 -23.73 3.61 26.61
C LYS A 10 -23.40 5.10 26.60
N ASN A 11 -22.34 5.47 27.32
CA ASN A 11 -21.80 6.83 27.37
C ASN A 11 -20.74 7.09 26.29
N TYR A 12 -20.39 6.08 25.47
CA TYR A 12 -19.44 6.27 24.39
C TYR A 12 -20.01 7.23 23.34
N THR A 13 -19.14 8.06 22.80
CA THR A 13 -19.48 8.96 21.70
C THR A 13 -19.35 8.22 20.37
N PHE A 14 -20.48 8.08 19.68
CA PHE A 14 -20.56 7.51 18.34
C PHE A 14 -20.38 8.62 17.32
N LEU A 15 -19.57 8.37 16.30
CA LEU A 15 -19.52 9.20 15.10
C LEU A 15 -20.25 8.47 13.97
N VAL A 16 -21.34 9.04 13.46
CA VAL A 16 -22.08 8.52 12.31
C VAL A 16 -21.79 9.39 11.10
N VAL A 17 -21.20 8.82 10.06
CA VAL A 17 -20.79 9.50 8.83
C VAL A 17 -21.65 8.99 7.69
N GLU A 18 -22.52 9.84 7.15
CA GLU A 18 -23.48 9.46 6.11
C GLU A 18 -23.96 10.72 5.40
N ASP A 19 -23.87 10.74 4.07
CA ASP A 19 -24.24 11.89 3.27
C ASP A 19 -25.75 11.96 3.03
N ASN A 20 -26.47 10.83 3.05
CA ASN A 20 -27.93 10.80 2.97
C ASN A 20 -28.59 11.11 4.33
N ILE A 21 -29.27 12.25 4.42
CA ILE A 21 -29.91 12.73 5.66
C ILE A 21 -30.92 11.72 6.24
N SER A 22 -31.68 11.04 5.38
CA SER A 22 -32.68 10.07 5.81
C SER A 22 -32.03 8.84 6.47
N THR A 23 -30.99 8.30 5.83
CA THR A 23 -30.21 7.16 6.37
C THR A 23 -29.50 7.55 7.66
N LEU A 24 -28.88 8.73 7.70
CA LEU A 24 -28.22 9.28 8.89
C LEU A 24 -29.20 9.37 10.06
N THR A 25 -30.37 9.98 9.83
CA THR A 25 -31.42 10.13 10.85
C THR A 25 -31.93 8.78 11.34
N MET A 26 -32.12 7.82 10.43
CA MET A 26 -32.52 6.46 10.78
C MET A 26 -31.49 5.78 11.71
N ILE A 27 -30.19 5.82 11.37
CA ILE A 27 -29.13 5.21 12.19
C ILE A 27 -29.05 5.89 13.56
N VAL A 28 -29.11 7.23 13.61
CA VAL A 28 -29.10 8.00 14.88
C VAL A 28 -30.29 7.59 15.75
N ASN A 29 -31.50 7.46 15.19
CA ASN A 29 -32.68 7.02 15.93
C ASN A 29 -32.55 5.59 16.45
N MET A 30 -32.01 4.67 15.65
CA MET A 30 -31.72 3.30 16.11
C MET A 30 -30.71 3.29 17.26
N LEU A 31 -29.65 4.12 17.19
CA LEU A 31 -28.68 4.26 18.28
C LEU A 31 -29.36 4.81 19.56
N ALA A 32 -30.22 5.81 19.42
CA ALA A 32 -30.98 6.37 20.53
C ALA A 32 -31.93 5.34 21.17
N ASN A 33 -32.67 4.56 20.37
CA ASN A 33 -33.53 3.47 20.84
C ASN A 33 -32.74 2.39 21.59
N LEU A 34 -31.53 2.11 21.13
CA LEU A 34 -30.60 1.23 21.81
C LEU A 34 -30.02 1.86 23.09
N GLY A 35 -30.29 3.12 23.40
CA GLY A 35 -29.86 3.82 24.61
C GLY A 35 -28.48 4.49 24.52
N TYR A 36 -27.93 4.67 23.32
CA TYR A 36 -26.71 5.45 23.11
C TYR A 36 -27.07 6.93 23.00
N LYS A 37 -26.56 7.75 23.92
CA LYS A 37 -26.96 9.16 24.06
C LYS A 37 -26.03 10.14 23.36
N ASN A 38 -24.77 9.76 23.17
CA ASN A 38 -23.73 10.64 22.64
C ASN A 38 -23.48 10.28 21.17
N VAL A 39 -24.13 10.99 20.25
CA VAL A 39 -23.94 10.79 18.81
C VAL A 39 -23.52 12.11 18.17
N ILE A 40 -22.37 12.10 17.51
CA ILE A 40 -21.89 13.15 16.63
C ILE A 40 -22.14 12.67 15.20
N THR A 41 -22.55 13.56 14.32
CA THR A 41 -22.79 13.24 12.91
C THR A 41 -21.78 13.94 12.02
N ALA A 42 -21.46 13.36 10.88
CA ALA A 42 -20.69 13.97 9.80
C ALA A 42 -21.29 13.60 8.44
N ARG A 43 -21.05 14.43 7.42
CA ARG A 43 -21.66 14.25 6.08
C ARG A 43 -20.71 13.69 5.03
N ASN A 44 -19.42 13.61 5.33
CA ASN A 44 -18.39 13.01 4.50
C ASN A 44 -17.16 12.64 5.34
N GLY A 45 -16.19 11.95 4.75
CA GLY A 45 -14.96 11.52 5.41
C GLY A 45 -14.09 12.68 5.91
N LYS A 46 -14.07 13.82 5.21
CA LYS A 46 -13.26 14.98 5.60
C LYS A 46 -13.77 15.61 6.90
N ASP A 47 -15.06 15.90 6.98
CA ASP A 47 -15.74 16.41 8.18
C ASP A 47 -15.61 15.42 9.36
N ALA A 48 -15.75 14.13 9.08
CA ALA A 48 -15.55 13.08 10.09
C ALA A 48 -14.11 13.09 10.63
N TRP A 49 -13.12 13.26 9.77
CA TRP A 49 -11.71 13.30 10.16
C TRP A 49 -11.39 14.50 11.06
N GLU A 50 -11.89 15.68 10.71
CA GLU A 50 -11.76 16.90 11.53
C GLU A 50 -12.33 16.68 12.95
N LYS A 51 -13.50 16.05 13.05
CA LYS A 51 -14.14 15.70 14.34
C LYS A 51 -13.37 14.64 15.15
N ILE A 52 -12.69 13.71 14.50
CA ILE A 52 -11.85 12.71 15.17
C ILE A 52 -10.58 13.35 15.73
N GLN A 53 -9.97 14.27 14.98
CA GLN A 53 -8.71 14.92 15.36
C GLN A 53 -8.86 16.04 16.39
N ALA A 54 -10.06 16.58 16.57
CA ALA A 54 -10.33 17.65 17.53
C ALA A 54 -9.73 17.30 18.92
N PRO A 55 -9.00 18.22 19.59
CA PRO A 55 -8.30 17.94 20.85
C PRO A 55 -9.20 17.34 21.94
N GLU A 56 -10.44 17.83 22.02
CA GLU A 56 -11.49 17.41 22.94
C GLU A 56 -12.29 16.19 22.47
N SER A 57 -12.00 15.65 21.29
CA SER A 57 -12.77 14.55 20.70
C SER A 57 -12.82 13.34 21.61
N GLN A 58 -14.05 12.90 21.90
CA GLN A 58 -14.32 11.71 22.71
C GLN A 58 -14.83 10.54 21.86
N VAL A 59 -14.65 10.58 20.53
CA VAL A 59 -15.14 9.53 19.63
C VAL A 59 -14.54 8.18 20.03
N LYS A 60 -15.41 7.20 20.25
CA LYS A 60 -15.05 5.81 20.62
C LYS A 60 -15.44 4.78 19.56
N ILE A 61 -16.19 5.17 18.54
CA ILE A 61 -16.61 4.27 17.47
C ILE A 61 -17.09 5.09 16.28
N VAL A 62 -16.79 4.61 15.08
CA VAL A 62 -17.21 5.23 13.82
C VAL A 62 -18.12 4.26 13.08
N LEU A 63 -19.28 4.76 12.64
CA LEU A 63 -20.16 4.11 11.68
C LEU A 63 -20.14 4.99 10.43
N SER A 64 -19.55 4.51 9.35
CA SER A 64 -19.42 5.31 8.13
C SER A 64 -20.12 4.62 6.99
N ASP A 65 -20.88 5.37 6.20
CA ASP A 65 -21.24 4.93 4.85
C ASP A 65 -19.97 4.75 4.02
N MET A 66 -20.04 3.84 3.06
CA MET A 66 -18.94 3.58 2.14
C MET A 66 -18.81 4.69 1.11
N LEU A 67 -19.91 5.02 0.41
CA LEU A 67 -19.89 5.94 -0.73
C LEU A 67 -20.42 7.29 -0.29
N MET A 68 -19.55 8.30 -0.27
CA MET A 68 -19.89 9.67 0.09
C MET A 68 -19.15 10.65 -0.84
N PRO A 69 -19.67 11.88 -1.04
CA PRO A 69 -18.96 12.92 -1.78
C PRO A 69 -17.69 13.38 -1.03
N GLU A 70 -16.79 14.04 -1.77
CA GLU A 70 -15.49 14.55 -1.31
C GLU A 70 -14.51 13.46 -0.85
N GLU A 71 -14.77 12.86 0.31
CA GLU A 71 -13.95 11.81 0.92
C GLU A 71 -14.87 10.69 1.38
N ASP A 72 -14.63 9.49 0.86
CA ASP A 72 -15.47 8.33 1.09
C ASP A 72 -15.09 7.58 2.39
N GLY A 73 -15.87 6.54 2.76
CA GLY A 73 -15.66 5.82 4.00
C GLY A 73 -14.34 5.03 4.04
N LEU A 74 -13.84 4.61 2.89
CA LEU A 74 -12.59 3.88 2.76
C LEU A 74 -11.39 4.82 2.92
N GLN A 75 -11.44 6.01 2.31
CA GLN A 75 -10.43 7.04 2.51
C GLN A 75 -10.36 7.50 3.97
N LEU A 76 -11.53 7.65 4.63
CA LEU A 76 -11.59 7.94 6.06
C LEU A 76 -10.95 6.80 6.88
N LEU A 77 -11.27 5.54 6.57
CA LEU A 77 -10.67 4.38 7.23
C LEU A 77 -9.14 4.40 7.10
N GLN A 78 -8.63 4.65 5.89
CA GLN A 78 -7.19 4.76 5.61
C GLN A 78 -6.53 5.78 6.55
N ARG A 79 -7.11 6.98 6.67
CA ARG A 79 -6.59 8.03 7.56
C ARG A 79 -6.59 7.60 9.02
N ILE A 80 -7.69 7.01 9.49
CA ILE A 80 -7.79 6.53 10.86
C ILE A 80 -6.72 5.47 11.11
N ARG A 81 -6.57 4.47 10.24
CA ARG A 81 -5.62 3.36 10.41
C ARG A 81 -4.16 3.78 10.37
N ASN A 82 -3.85 4.84 9.61
CA ASN A 82 -2.52 5.44 9.50
C ASN A 82 -2.22 6.46 10.62
N SER A 83 -3.20 6.80 11.46
CA SER A 83 -2.99 7.70 12.59
C SER A 83 -2.36 6.98 13.79
N GLU A 84 -1.28 7.54 14.32
CA GLU A 84 -0.64 7.06 15.55
C GLU A 84 -1.60 7.01 16.74
N LYS A 85 -2.49 8.01 16.85
CA LYS A 85 -3.44 8.14 17.97
C LYS A 85 -4.73 7.35 17.75
N HIS A 86 -5.24 7.30 16.52
CA HIS A 86 -6.62 6.86 16.27
C HIS A 86 -6.75 5.48 15.62
N TRP A 87 -5.65 4.81 15.28
CA TRP A 87 -5.70 3.56 14.53
C TRP A 87 -6.54 2.43 15.13
N HIS A 88 -6.68 2.42 16.44
CA HIS A 88 -7.41 1.40 17.21
C HIS A 88 -8.92 1.70 17.30
N LEU A 89 -9.40 2.84 16.79
CA LEU A 89 -10.81 3.18 16.81
C LEU A 89 -11.63 2.11 16.07
N PRO A 90 -12.67 1.52 16.70
CA PRO A 90 -13.55 0.60 16.00
C PRO A 90 -14.26 1.31 14.85
N PHE A 91 -14.16 0.71 13.67
CA PHE A 91 -14.74 1.25 12.44
C PHE A 91 -15.70 0.23 11.83
N ILE A 92 -16.98 0.61 11.77
CA ILE A 92 -18.04 -0.18 11.16
C ILE A 92 -18.40 0.45 9.82
N MET A 93 -18.13 -0.27 8.74
CA MET A 93 -18.51 0.16 7.40
C MET A 93 -19.98 -0.18 7.15
N VAL A 94 -20.79 0.81 6.80
CA VAL A 94 -22.18 0.67 6.39
C VAL A 94 -22.20 0.70 4.87
N THR A 95 -22.74 -0.34 4.22
CA THR A 95 -22.53 -0.52 2.77
C THR A 95 -23.58 -1.43 2.13
N CYS A 96 -23.69 -1.44 0.82
CA CYS A 96 -24.48 -2.42 0.07
C CYS A 96 -23.65 -3.70 -0.19
N VAL A 97 -24.30 -4.80 -0.57
CA VAL A 97 -23.59 -6.06 -0.91
C VAL A 97 -22.63 -5.87 -2.08
N ASP A 98 -23.06 -5.15 -3.12
CA ASP A 98 -22.25 -4.90 -4.31
C ASP A 98 -20.98 -4.10 -3.97
N ASP A 99 -21.13 -3.07 -3.13
CA ASP A 99 -20.02 -2.26 -2.64
C ASP A 99 -19.08 -3.07 -1.73
N MET A 100 -19.62 -3.95 -0.87
CA MET A 100 -18.80 -4.87 -0.08
C MET A 100 -17.93 -5.78 -0.96
N ASN A 101 -18.51 -6.39 -2.00
CA ASN A 101 -17.77 -7.23 -2.93
C ASN A 101 -16.71 -6.43 -3.68
N ARG A 102 -17.03 -5.16 -4.02
CA ARG A 102 -16.06 -4.23 -4.60
C ARG A 102 -14.92 -3.89 -3.63
N ILE A 103 -15.19 -3.67 -2.35
CA ILE A 103 -14.17 -3.40 -1.33
C ILE A 103 -13.29 -4.63 -1.14
N MET A 104 -13.88 -5.79 -0.90
CA MET A 104 -13.13 -7.04 -0.71
C MET A 104 -12.28 -7.40 -1.94
N SER A 105 -12.65 -6.93 -3.13
CA SER A 105 -11.85 -7.11 -4.35
C SER A 105 -10.79 -6.03 -4.59
N VAL A 106 -10.82 -4.91 -3.88
CA VAL A 106 -9.97 -3.71 -4.15
C VAL A 106 -9.11 -3.29 -2.96
N THR A 107 -9.55 -3.50 -1.72
CA THR A 107 -8.84 -3.07 -0.51
C THR A 107 -8.85 -4.11 0.59
N GLU A 108 -7.66 -4.39 1.09
CA GLU A 108 -7.42 -5.39 2.14
C GLU A 108 -7.27 -4.75 3.53
N GLU A 109 -8.02 -3.67 3.72
CA GLU A 109 -7.91 -2.84 4.90
C GLU A 109 -8.75 -3.36 6.06
N HIS A 110 -8.25 -3.14 7.27
CA HIS A 110 -8.84 -3.72 8.47
C HIS A 110 -10.12 -2.98 8.88
N ILE A 111 -11.24 -3.50 8.40
CA ILE A 111 -12.59 -3.14 8.85
C ILE A 111 -13.00 -4.08 9.99
N ASP A 112 -13.45 -3.51 11.11
CA ASP A 112 -13.80 -4.30 12.30
C ASP A 112 -15.14 -5.04 12.11
N ALA A 113 -16.06 -4.42 11.37
CA ALA A 113 -17.34 -5.00 10.99
C ALA A 113 -17.95 -4.30 9.77
N TYR A 114 -18.79 -5.04 9.05
CA TYR A 114 -19.66 -4.49 8.01
C TYR A 114 -21.13 -4.54 8.46
N LEU A 115 -21.89 -3.53 8.07
CA LEU A 115 -23.34 -3.44 8.15
C LEU A 115 -23.90 -3.33 6.73
N VAL A 116 -24.55 -4.40 6.27
CA VAL A 116 -25.18 -4.43 4.95
C VAL A 116 -26.52 -3.69 5.02
N LYS A 117 -26.74 -2.73 4.12
CA LYS A 117 -28.02 -2.04 3.93
C LYS A 117 -29.05 -3.03 3.33
N PRO A 118 -30.31 -3.08 3.80
CA PRO A 118 -30.92 -2.21 4.81
C PRO A 118 -30.49 -2.56 6.24
N VAL A 119 -30.13 -1.54 7.02
CA VAL A 119 -29.68 -1.71 8.41
C VAL A 119 -30.88 -1.98 9.31
N THR A 120 -30.78 -3.02 10.15
CA THR A 120 -31.76 -3.32 11.19
C THR A 120 -31.17 -3.09 12.57
N GLU A 121 -32.00 -2.69 13.54
CA GLU A 121 -31.55 -2.41 14.92
C GLU A 121 -30.87 -3.63 15.57
N THR A 122 -31.37 -4.84 15.29
CA THR A 122 -30.80 -6.10 15.80
C THR A 122 -29.37 -6.31 15.30
N VAL A 123 -29.14 -6.18 13.99
CA VAL A 123 -27.82 -6.38 13.39
C VAL A 123 -26.88 -5.25 13.81
N LEU A 124 -27.37 -4.00 13.82
CA LEU A 124 -26.64 -2.83 14.32
C LEU A 124 -26.12 -3.06 15.75
N ARG A 125 -27.01 -3.46 16.67
CA ARG A 125 -26.67 -3.78 18.06
C ARG A 125 -25.59 -4.85 18.16
N GLN A 126 -25.73 -5.93 17.39
CA GLN A 126 -24.76 -7.04 17.39
C GLN A 126 -23.37 -6.59 16.92
N LYS A 127 -23.29 -5.85 15.81
CA LYS A 127 -22.01 -5.38 15.27
C LYS A 127 -21.34 -4.36 16.19
N ILE A 128 -22.10 -3.40 16.73
CA ILE A 128 -21.60 -2.44 17.73
C ILE A 128 -21.04 -3.16 18.95
N TYR A 129 -21.82 -4.09 19.52
CA TYR A 129 -21.39 -4.83 20.72
C TYR A 129 -20.12 -5.63 20.44
N SER A 130 -20.05 -6.33 19.29
CA SER A 130 -18.86 -7.08 18.90
C SER A 130 -17.63 -6.18 18.74
N ALA A 131 -17.76 -5.05 18.04
CA ALA A 131 -16.67 -4.11 17.81
C ALA A 131 -16.17 -3.48 19.12
N ILE A 132 -17.09 -2.97 19.96
CA ILE A 132 -16.77 -2.36 21.26
C ILE A 132 -16.11 -3.37 22.19
N LYS A 133 -16.67 -4.58 22.30
CA LYS A 133 -16.14 -5.61 23.18
C LYS A 133 -14.72 -5.97 22.78
N LYS A 134 -14.46 -6.20 21.49
CA LYS A 134 -13.11 -6.48 20.99
C LYS A 134 -12.15 -5.37 21.39
N THR A 135 -12.48 -4.11 21.16
CA THR A 135 -11.51 -3.01 21.36
C THR A 135 -11.34 -2.60 22.83
N TYR A 136 -12.42 -2.53 23.61
CA TYR A 136 -12.40 -1.92 24.95
C TYR A 136 -12.51 -2.90 26.12
N ASP A 137 -12.95 -4.13 25.86
CA ASP A 137 -12.94 -5.22 26.84
C ASP A 137 -12.48 -6.53 26.17
N PRO A 138 -11.26 -6.54 25.60
CA PRO A 138 -10.77 -7.68 24.85
C PRO A 138 -10.64 -8.91 25.75
N ASP A 139 -11.17 -10.04 25.27
CA ASP A 139 -10.79 -11.35 25.79
C ASP A 139 -9.26 -11.57 25.66
N PRO A 140 -8.67 -12.54 26.38
CA PRO A 140 -7.22 -12.75 26.35
C PRO A 140 -6.65 -12.91 24.94
N TYR A 141 -7.39 -13.54 24.02
CA TYR A 141 -6.96 -13.71 22.64
C TYR A 141 -6.86 -12.36 21.90
N HIS A 142 -7.91 -11.55 21.94
CA HIS A 142 -7.92 -10.24 21.30
C HIS A 142 -6.87 -9.31 21.92
N ARG A 143 -6.65 -9.40 23.24
CA ARG A 143 -5.61 -8.63 23.92
C ARG A 143 -4.22 -8.96 23.38
N ALA A 144 -3.89 -10.25 23.28
CA ALA A 144 -2.62 -10.72 22.74
C ALA A 144 -2.46 -10.35 21.26
N LEU A 145 -3.52 -10.50 20.45
CA LEU A 145 -3.53 -10.12 19.04
C LEU A 145 -3.28 -8.61 18.86
N PHE A 146 -3.95 -7.76 19.62
CA PHE A 146 -3.79 -6.30 19.54
C PHE A 146 -2.43 -5.84 20.04
N ALA A 147 -1.90 -6.42 21.12
CA ALA A 147 -0.54 -6.18 21.57
C ALA A 147 0.47 -6.51 20.47
N GLY A 148 0.32 -7.69 19.84
CA GLY A 148 1.14 -8.10 18.71
C GLY A 148 1.11 -7.12 17.53
N LYS A 149 -0.09 -6.69 17.12
CA LYS A 149 -0.27 -5.68 16.06
C LYS A 149 0.32 -4.33 16.43
N LYS A 150 0.23 -3.92 17.70
CA LYS A 150 0.84 -2.67 18.20
C LYS A 150 2.36 -2.75 18.10
N TYR A 151 2.97 -3.82 18.61
CA TYR A 151 4.41 -4.02 18.56
C TYR A 151 4.96 -4.09 17.14
N LEU A 152 4.22 -4.70 16.20
CA LEU A 152 4.56 -4.67 14.76
C LEU A 152 4.68 -3.24 14.22
N ARG A 153 3.77 -2.35 14.62
CA ARG A 153 3.77 -0.94 14.20
C ARG A 153 4.90 -0.15 14.84
N GLU A 154 5.22 -0.44 16.10
CA GLU A 154 6.31 0.20 16.85
C GLU A 154 7.70 -0.36 16.49
N GLY A 155 7.79 -1.32 15.57
CA GLY A 155 9.05 -1.96 15.19
C GLY A 155 9.60 -2.96 16.20
N GLN A 156 8.85 -3.25 17.27
CA GLN A 156 9.23 -4.20 18.33
C GLN A 156 8.92 -5.64 17.89
N HIS A 157 9.63 -6.12 16.87
CA HIS A 157 9.27 -7.36 16.17
C HIS A 157 9.31 -8.62 17.05
N GLU A 158 10.26 -8.73 17.98
CA GLU A 158 10.33 -9.86 18.92
C GLU A 158 9.17 -9.88 19.92
N SER A 159 8.84 -8.72 20.49
CA SER A 159 7.66 -8.58 21.36
C SER A 159 6.36 -8.89 20.61
N ALA A 160 6.28 -8.53 19.32
CA ALA A 160 5.17 -8.90 18.48
C ALA A 160 5.07 -10.42 18.30
N ILE A 161 6.17 -11.11 18.01
CA ILE A 161 6.21 -12.58 17.88
C ILE A 161 5.71 -13.24 19.17
N GLN A 162 6.14 -12.76 20.33
CA GLN A 162 5.72 -13.28 21.63
C GLN A 162 4.19 -13.18 21.82
N SER A 163 3.63 -11.97 21.67
CA SER A 163 2.19 -11.75 21.85
C SER A 163 1.34 -12.49 20.80
N LEU A 164 1.80 -12.57 19.56
CA LEU A 164 1.08 -13.30 18.50
C LEU A 164 1.17 -14.82 18.67
N THR A 165 2.26 -15.32 19.25
CA THR A 165 2.37 -16.73 19.64
C THR A 165 1.38 -17.08 20.76
N GLU A 166 1.22 -16.20 21.75
CA GLU A 166 0.18 -16.35 22.79
C GLU A 166 -1.23 -16.36 22.16
N ALA A 167 -1.53 -15.40 21.27
CA ALA A 167 -2.80 -15.37 20.55
C ALA A 167 -3.05 -16.67 19.75
N ARG A 168 -1.98 -17.26 19.17
CA ARG A 168 -2.08 -18.51 18.41
C ARG A 168 -2.45 -19.69 19.31
N ILE A 169 -1.89 -19.74 20.52
CA ILE A 169 -2.21 -20.78 21.51
C ILE A 169 -3.67 -20.65 21.96
N LEU A 170 -4.14 -19.42 22.21
CA LEU A 170 -5.49 -19.15 22.68
C LEU A 170 -6.57 -19.46 21.63
N GLN A 171 -6.32 -19.14 20.35
CA GLN A 171 -7.22 -19.49 19.25
C GLN A 171 -6.44 -19.98 18.01
N PRO A 172 -6.15 -21.30 17.92
CA PRO A 172 -5.30 -21.88 16.87
C PRO A 172 -5.89 -21.89 15.45
N ARG A 173 -7.12 -21.42 15.25
CA ARG A 173 -7.82 -21.46 13.96
C ARG A 173 -7.99 -20.09 13.30
N GLN A 174 -7.36 -19.05 13.85
CA GLN A 174 -7.57 -17.68 13.38
C GLN A 174 -6.50 -17.24 12.40
N SER A 175 -6.91 -17.02 11.13
CA SER A 175 -6.02 -16.54 10.05
C SER A 175 -5.28 -15.25 10.42
N ALA A 176 -5.94 -14.33 11.15
CA ALA A 176 -5.35 -13.05 11.55
C ALA A 176 -4.06 -13.23 12.37
N THR A 177 -4.04 -14.22 13.26
CA THR A 177 -2.88 -14.50 14.10
C THR A 177 -1.71 -15.00 13.27
N TYR A 178 -1.97 -15.99 12.41
CA TYR A 178 -0.95 -16.56 11.53
C TYR A 178 -0.38 -15.52 10.56
N PHE A 179 -1.25 -14.70 9.97
CA PHE A 179 -0.85 -13.62 9.08
C PHE A 179 0.06 -12.61 9.79
N HIS A 180 -0.35 -12.06 10.94
CA HIS A 180 0.46 -11.09 11.66
C HIS A 180 1.74 -11.70 12.22
N LEU A 181 1.72 -12.96 12.66
CA LEU A 181 2.91 -13.66 13.14
C LEU A 181 3.91 -13.84 12.00
N ALA A 182 3.45 -14.23 10.81
CA ALA A 182 4.29 -14.33 9.62
C ALA A 182 4.93 -12.97 9.27
N GLN A 183 4.17 -11.87 9.33
CA GLN A 183 4.72 -10.52 9.12
C GLN A 183 5.83 -10.18 10.13
N ALA A 184 5.65 -10.54 11.41
CA ALA A 184 6.67 -10.28 12.43
C ALA A 184 7.93 -11.12 12.20
N LEU A 185 7.78 -12.39 11.80
CA LEU A 185 8.86 -13.31 11.47
C LEU A 185 9.64 -12.84 10.23
N GLU A 186 8.98 -12.35 9.18
CA GLU A 186 9.65 -11.73 8.02
C GLU A 186 10.55 -10.57 8.43
N LYS A 187 10.09 -9.73 9.35
CA LYS A 187 10.83 -8.53 9.80
C LYS A 187 12.12 -8.85 10.56
N VAL A 188 12.19 -10.01 11.21
CA VAL A 188 13.40 -10.50 11.90
C VAL A 188 14.23 -11.47 11.04
N GLY A 189 13.84 -11.70 9.78
CA GLY A 189 14.58 -12.56 8.86
C GLY A 189 14.30 -14.07 9.00
N ARG A 190 13.32 -14.48 9.82
CA ARG A 190 12.93 -15.89 10.01
C ARG A 190 11.98 -16.34 8.90
N MET A 191 12.52 -16.45 7.68
CA MET A 191 11.74 -16.61 6.44
C MET A 191 10.99 -17.94 6.36
N GLU A 192 11.58 -19.04 6.82
CA GLU A 192 10.98 -20.37 6.80
C GLU A 192 9.72 -20.41 7.69
N GLU A 193 9.82 -19.89 8.91
CA GLU A 193 8.69 -19.84 9.84
C GLU A 193 7.60 -18.87 9.35
N ALA A 194 7.98 -17.76 8.71
CA ALA A 194 7.03 -16.85 8.10
C ALA A 194 6.23 -17.56 6.99
N GLU A 195 6.91 -18.32 6.13
CA GLU A 195 6.28 -19.11 5.06
C GLU A 195 5.26 -20.11 5.63
N GLU A 196 5.65 -20.87 6.65
CA GLU A 196 4.75 -21.83 7.31
C GLU A 196 3.51 -21.14 7.88
N ASN A 197 3.67 -19.99 8.56
CA ASN A 197 2.54 -19.27 9.13
C ASN A 197 1.63 -18.68 8.03
N TYR A 198 2.15 -18.17 6.92
CA TYR A 198 1.28 -17.75 5.81
C TYR A 198 0.48 -18.91 5.22
N LYS A 199 1.08 -20.10 5.04
CA LYS A 199 0.37 -21.30 4.56
C LYS A 199 -0.76 -21.77 5.50
N LEU A 200 -0.73 -21.37 6.78
CA LEU A 200 -1.76 -21.71 7.75
C LEU A 200 -3.00 -20.80 7.67
N CYS A 201 -2.95 -19.73 6.89
CA CYS A 201 -4.15 -19.00 6.49
C CYS A 201 -4.91 -19.86 5.46
N LYS A 202 -6.20 -20.17 5.69
CA LYS A 202 -6.93 -21.18 4.87
C LYS A 202 -8.30 -20.75 4.34
N ASP A 203 -8.83 -19.62 4.80
CA ASP A 203 -10.18 -19.19 4.43
C ASP A 203 -10.14 -18.29 3.19
N SER A 204 -10.46 -18.83 2.02
CA SER A 204 -10.42 -18.08 0.75
C SER A 204 -11.42 -16.94 0.65
N SER A 205 -12.44 -16.91 1.52
CA SER A 205 -13.37 -15.77 1.62
C SER A 205 -12.84 -14.64 2.51
N ASN A 206 -11.71 -14.88 3.19
CA ASN A 206 -11.10 -13.95 4.12
C ASN A 206 -9.98 -13.14 3.44
N ASP A 207 -10.06 -11.84 3.59
CA ASP A 207 -9.02 -10.88 3.18
C ASP A 207 -7.60 -11.32 3.59
N LEU A 208 -7.45 -11.80 4.83
CA LEU A 208 -6.15 -12.23 5.37
C LEU A 208 -5.56 -13.44 4.65
N TYR A 209 -6.39 -14.28 4.03
CA TYR A 209 -5.91 -15.36 3.18
C TYR A 209 -5.28 -14.81 1.91
N VAL A 210 -5.95 -13.88 1.23
CA VAL A 210 -5.41 -13.28 0.00
C VAL A 210 -4.11 -12.54 0.31
N ARG A 211 -4.07 -11.76 1.39
CA ARG A 211 -2.84 -11.12 1.88
C ARG A 211 -1.71 -12.09 2.22
N SER A 212 -2.05 -13.27 2.73
CA SER A 212 -1.07 -14.31 3.03
C SER A 212 -0.44 -14.86 1.75
N LEU A 213 -1.20 -14.94 0.66
CA LEU A 213 -0.67 -15.33 -0.66
C LEU A 213 0.31 -14.28 -1.17
N ASP A 214 0.06 -12.99 -0.95
CA ASP A 214 1.04 -11.94 -1.27
C ASP A 214 2.32 -12.07 -0.42
N GLY A 215 2.16 -12.44 0.86
CA GLY A 215 3.29 -12.80 1.74
C GLY A 215 4.13 -13.95 1.18
N LEU A 216 3.48 -15.04 0.78
CA LEU A 216 4.14 -16.17 0.15
C LEU A 216 4.80 -15.78 -1.18
N ALA A 217 4.15 -14.97 -2.00
CA ALA A 217 4.71 -14.48 -3.26
C ALA A 217 6.05 -13.77 -3.03
N ARG A 218 6.08 -12.84 -2.06
CA ARG A 218 7.32 -12.13 -1.69
C ARG A 218 8.40 -13.05 -1.18
N ILE A 219 8.06 -14.06 -0.37
CA ILE A 219 9.03 -15.04 0.13
C ILE A 219 9.60 -15.86 -1.03
N TYR A 220 8.75 -16.40 -1.92
CA TYR A 220 9.19 -17.19 -3.07
C TYR A 220 10.04 -16.37 -4.05
N GLN A 221 9.67 -15.11 -4.28
CA GLN A 221 10.47 -14.17 -5.07
C GLN A 221 11.89 -14.00 -4.52
N ARG A 222 12.02 -13.80 -3.20
CA ARG A 222 13.34 -13.66 -2.55
C ARG A 222 14.18 -14.94 -2.63
N LYS A 223 13.53 -16.10 -2.63
CA LYS A 223 14.17 -17.42 -2.80
C LYS A 223 14.55 -17.72 -4.26
N GLY A 224 14.11 -16.90 -5.23
CA GLY A 224 14.24 -17.20 -6.66
C GLY A 224 13.29 -18.30 -7.14
N ASP A 225 12.32 -18.70 -6.32
CA ASP A 225 11.32 -19.71 -6.66
C ASP A 225 10.16 -19.09 -7.45
N HIS A 226 10.46 -18.76 -8.71
CA HIS A 226 9.54 -18.06 -9.59
C HIS A 226 8.28 -18.89 -9.91
N VAL A 227 8.37 -20.23 -9.85
CA VAL A 227 7.24 -21.13 -10.14
C VAL A 227 6.20 -21.03 -9.03
N ASN A 228 6.61 -21.20 -7.77
CA ASN A 228 5.68 -21.08 -6.65
C ASN A 228 5.17 -19.64 -6.50
N ALA A 229 6.02 -18.63 -6.77
CA ALA A 229 5.59 -17.23 -6.80
C ALA A 229 4.47 -16.98 -7.82
N LEU A 230 4.59 -17.50 -9.05
CA LEU A 230 3.54 -17.42 -10.07
C LEU A 230 2.25 -18.11 -9.62
N GLU A 231 2.35 -19.29 -9.01
CA GLU A 231 1.18 -20.05 -8.57
C GLU A 231 0.38 -19.27 -7.51
N VAL A 232 1.04 -18.76 -6.46
CA VAL A 232 0.35 -18.03 -5.39
C VAL A 232 -0.20 -16.69 -5.87
N LEU A 233 0.50 -15.97 -6.76
CA LEU A 233 0.00 -14.72 -7.34
C LEU A 233 -1.24 -14.96 -8.20
N LYS A 234 -1.26 -16.02 -9.02
CA LYS A 234 -2.45 -16.41 -9.80
C LYS A 234 -3.63 -16.74 -8.90
N LYS A 235 -3.42 -17.45 -7.79
CA LYS A 235 -4.45 -17.72 -6.78
C LYS A 235 -4.97 -16.44 -6.15
N ALA A 236 -4.09 -15.52 -5.77
CA ALA A 236 -4.49 -14.24 -5.17
C ALA A 236 -5.32 -13.39 -6.15
N ILE A 237 -4.90 -13.29 -7.41
CA ILE A 237 -5.62 -12.56 -8.47
C ILE A 237 -6.98 -13.19 -8.79
N ALA A 238 -7.10 -14.52 -8.74
CA ALA A 238 -8.38 -15.19 -8.95
C ALA A 238 -9.42 -14.81 -7.89
N ILE A 239 -8.99 -14.48 -6.67
CA ILE A 239 -9.87 -14.07 -5.57
C ILE A 239 -10.11 -12.56 -5.61
N SER A 240 -9.05 -11.76 -5.77
CA SER A 240 -9.10 -10.30 -5.82
C SER A 240 -8.39 -9.81 -7.08
N PRO A 241 -9.12 -9.71 -8.22
CA PRO A 241 -8.53 -9.42 -9.52
C PRO A 241 -8.16 -7.95 -9.73
N ASN A 242 -8.68 -7.04 -8.89
CA ASN A 242 -8.56 -5.59 -9.09
C ASN A 242 -7.42 -4.96 -8.28
N THR A 243 -6.34 -5.70 -8.02
CA THR A 243 -5.16 -5.21 -7.29
C THR A 243 -4.00 -4.98 -8.26
N PRO A 244 -3.73 -3.72 -8.68
CA PRO A 244 -2.71 -3.40 -9.68
C PRO A 244 -1.33 -3.99 -9.35
N ASP A 245 -0.96 -3.97 -8.08
CA ASP A 245 0.35 -4.41 -7.61
C ASP A 245 0.58 -5.91 -7.82
N ARG A 246 -0.45 -6.75 -7.70
CA ARG A 246 -0.33 -8.19 -7.97
C ARG A 246 -0.06 -8.47 -9.43
N HIS A 247 -0.67 -7.72 -10.33
CA HIS A 247 -0.43 -7.84 -11.77
C HIS A 247 0.98 -7.37 -12.14
N LEU A 248 1.50 -6.36 -11.44
CA LEU A 248 2.89 -5.93 -11.58
C LEU A 248 3.86 -7.00 -11.08
N ASP A 249 3.61 -7.56 -9.89
CA ASP A 249 4.44 -8.63 -9.32
C ASP A 249 4.40 -9.89 -10.21
N LEU A 250 3.23 -10.22 -10.77
CA LEU A 250 3.03 -11.31 -11.73
C LEU A 250 3.81 -11.06 -13.04
N SER A 251 3.82 -9.81 -13.53
CA SER A 251 4.64 -9.41 -14.68
C SER A 251 6.12 -9.68 -14.44
N GLY A 252 6.64 -9.27 -13.28
CA GLY A 252 8.02 -9.53 -12.88
C GLY A 252 8.34 -11.03 -12.81
N GLN A 253 7.40 -11.86 -12.34
CA GLN A 253 7.62 -13.31 -12.30
C GLN A 253 7.59 -13.96 -13.68
N PHE A 254 6.69 -13.52 -14.56
CA PHE A 254 6.69 -14.00 -15.95
C PHE A 254 7.98 -13.62 -16.67
N LYS A 255 8.52 -12.42 -16.44
CA LYS A 255 9.83 -12.01 -16.95
C LYS A 255 10.94 -12.94 -16.49
N ALA A 256 10.97 -13.26 -15.20
CA ALA A 256 12.00 -14.11 -14.60
C ALA A 256 12.02 -15.54 -15.17
N VAL A 257 10.86 -16.09 -15.54
CA VAL A 257 10.75 -17.40 -16.22
C VAL A 257 10.88 -17.32 -17.75
N GLY A 258 11.27 -16.16 -18.31
CA GLY A 258 11.47 -15.94 -19.75
C GLY A 258 10.19 -15.73 -20.56
N ASN A 259 9.03 -15.65 -19.91
CA ASN A 259 7.74 -15.54 -20.58
C ASN A 259 7.33 -14.07 -20.83
N THR A 260 7.98 -13.47 -21.82
CA THR A 260 7.89 -12.02 -22.09
C THR A 260 6.49 -11.57 -22.53
N GLY A 261 5.72 -12.43 -23.23
CA GLY A 261 4.36 -12.09 -23.70
C GLY A 261 3.40 -11.87 -22.54
N GLU A 262 3.29 -12.87 -21.66
CA GLU A 262 2.47 -12.82 -20.45
C GLU A 262 2.94 -11.74 -19.49
N ALA A 263 4.26 -11.48 -19.43
CA ALA A 263 4.80 -10.42 -18.60
C ALA A 263 4.28 -9.04 -19.05
N LYS A 264 4.32 -8.75 -20.35
CA LYS A 264 3.77 -7.50 -20.93
C LYS A 264 2.26 -7.39 -20.72
N ALA A 265 1.52 -8.49 -20.93
CA ALA A 265 0.07 -8.51 -20.73
C ALA A 265 -0.33 -8.22 -19.27
N SER A 266 0.42 -8.78 -18.31
CA SER A 266 0.21 -8.55 -16.87
C SER A 266 0.52 -7.10 -16.51
N LEU A 267 1.63 -6.53 -17.00
CA LEU A 267 1.95 -5.11 -16.80
C LEU A 267 0.89 -4.19 -17.38
N ALA A 268 0.41 -4.44 -18.60
CA ALA A 268 -0.65 -3.66 -19.22
C ALA A 268 -1.94 -3.68 -18.37
N THR A 269 -2.26 -4.81 -17.73
CA THR A 269 -3.38 -4.93 -16.80
C THR A 269 -3.15 -4.09 -15.54
N ALA A 270 -1.95 -4.15 -14.95
CA ALA A 270 -1.57 -3.32 -13.81
C ALA A 270 -1.71 -1.82 -14.10
N LEU A 271 -1.28 -1.37 -15.30
CA LEU A 271 -1.40 0.01 -15.76
C LEU A 271 -2.86 0.43 -15.99
N LYS A 272 -3.67 -0.46 -16.57
CA LYS A 272 -5.11 -0.22 -16.78
C LYS A 272 -5.84 -0.02 -15.44
N LEU A 273 -5.58 -0.87 -14.46
CA LEU A 273 -6.21 -0.79 -13.13
C LEU A 273 -5.75 0.45 -12.35
N SER A 274 -4.53 0.94 -12.59
CA SER A 274 -3.96 2.13 -11.94
C SER A 274 -4.23 3.46 -12.67
N LYS A 275 -5.15 3.48 -13.65
CA LYS A 275 -5.42 4.67 -14.48
C LYS A 275 -5.81 5.92 -13.66
N LYS A 276 -6.50 5.74 -12.53
CA LYS A 276 -6.93 6.84 -11.64
C LYS A 276 -5.92 7.16 -10.53
N THR A 277 -4.87 6.35 -10.36
CA THR A 277 -3.86 6.58 -9.31
C THR A 277 -2.99 7.76 -9.71
N VAL A 278 -2.97 8.80 -8.87
CA VAL A 278 -2.24 10.06 -9.14
C VAL A 278 -0.73 9.83 -9.12
N LYS A 279 -0.23 9.16 -8.08
CA LYS A 279 1.20 8.87 -7.88
C LYS A 279 1.41 7.37 -7.84
N LEU A 280 2.08 6.83 -8.86
CA LEU A 280 2.44 5.42 -8.88
C LEU A 280 3.85 5.19 -8.30
N PRO A 281 4.09 4.05 -7.64
CA PRO A 281 5.42 3.68 -7.19
C PRO A 281 6.45 3.60 -8.34
N PRO A 282 7.74 3.93 -8.10
CA PRO A 282 8.80 3.87 -9.11
C PRO A 282 8.91 2.52 -9.85
N ARG A 283 8.63 1.40 -9.18
CA ARG A 283 8.64 0.06 -9.80
C ARG A 283 7.73 -0.08 -11.04
N TYR A 284 6.68 0.74 -11.17
CA TYR A 284 5.85 0.76 -12.39
C TYR A 284 6.60 1.33 -13.59
N ILE A 285 7.39 2.37 -13.37
CA ILE A 285 8.25 2.99 -14.38
C ILE A 285 9.32 1.99 -14.80
N GLU A 286 10.01 1.40 -13.82
CA GLU A 286 11.08 0.41 -14.05
C GLU A 286 10.57 -0.77 -14.89
N ALA A 287 9.39 -1.32 -14.54
CA ALA A 287 8.77 -2.38 -15.31
C ALA A 287 8.40 -1.94 -16.74
N CYS A 288 7.91 -0.71 -16.93
CA CYS A 288 7.62 -0.20 -18.28
C CYS A 288 8.91 -0.12 -19.13
N LEU A 289 9.98 0.45 -18.56
CA LEU A 289 11.28 0.55 -19.22
C LEU A 289 11.86 -0.81 -19.59
N ASP A 290 11.76 -1.79 -18.67
CA ASP A 290 12.19 -3.17 -18.86
C ASP A 290 11.55 -3.85 -20.10
N PHE A 291 10.35 -3.42 -20.48
CA PHE A 291 9.61 -3.96 -21.62
C PHE A 291 9.58 -3.04 -22.84
N GLY A 292 10.30 -1.91 -22.80
CA GLY A 292 10.30 -0.88 -23.84
C GLY A 292 8.97 -0.13 -23.96
N MET A 293 8.15 -0.12 -22.91
CA MET A 293 6.88 0.62 -22.81
C MET A 293 7.15 2.07 -22.42
N ASP A 294 8.02 2.72 -23.19
CA ASP A 294 8.56 4.02 -22.84
C ASP A 294 7.43 5.07 -22.73
N THR A 295 6.40 4.99 -23.58
CA THR A 295 5.26 5.92 -23.61
C THR A 295 4.46 5.91 -22.32
N GLU A 296 4.24 4.72 -21.78
CA GLU A 296 3.55 4.48 -20.53
C GLU A 296 4.41 4.94 -19.35
N ALA A 297 5.72 4.66 -19.37
CA ALA A 297 6.67 5.15 -18.37
C ALA A 297 6.60 6.67 -18.27
N GLU A 298 6.70 7.36 -19.40
CA GLU A 298 6.66 8.83 -19.45
C GLU A 298 5.31 9.39 -18.95
N ALA A 299 4.20 8.77 -19.33
CA ALA A 299 2.86 9.18 -18.87
C ALA A 299 2.69 9.02 -17.34
N ILE A 300 3.29 7.98 -16.74
CA ILE A 300 3.31 7.82 -15.28
C ILE A 300 4.12 8.94 -14.63
N MET A 301 5.30 9.23 -15.16
CA MET A 301 6.17 10.26 -14.61
C MET A 301 5.53 11.66 -14.69
N HIS A 302 4.89 12.02 -15.82
CA HIS A 302 4.17 13.30 -15.96
C HIS A 302 3.04 13.46 -14.93
N ARG A 303 2.28 12.39 -14.65
CA ARG A 303 1.24 12.43 -13.61
C ARG A 303 1.81 12.68 -12.21
N SER A 304 3.00 12.14 -11.92
CA SER A 304 3.67 12.30 -10.62
C SER A 304 4.31 13.67 -10.39
N MET A 305 4.57 14.46 -11.44
CA MET A 305 5.20 15.79 -11.35
C MET A 305 4.28 16.93 -10.85
N GLY A 306 2.99 16.67 -10.61
CA GLY A 306 2.00 17.70 -10.27
C GLY A 306 2.09 18.33 -8.86
N GLY A 307 3.27 18.44 -8.25
CA GLY A 307 3.48 19.04 -6.92
C GLY A 307 4.65 20.05 -6.89
N ASP A 308 4.77 20.80 -5.79
CA ASP A 308 5.69 21.95 -5.63
C ASP A 308 7.19 21.60 -5.57
N MET A 309 7.56 20.31 -5.57
CA MET A 309 8.95 19.86 -5.45
C MET A 309 9.34 19.07 -6.71
N GLU A 310 10.28 19.60 -7.48
CA GLU A 310 10.89 18.88 -8.60
C GLU A 310 11.68 17.67 -8.08
N ASP A 311 11.17 16.48 -8.39
CA ASP A 311 11.81 15.21 -8.02
C ASP A 311 12.98 14.94 -8.98
N ILE A 312 14.21 15.12 -8.48
CA ILE A 312 15.46 14.89 -9.22
C ILE A 312 15.50 13.48 -9.80
N ALA A 313 15.08 12.47 -9.03
CA ALA A 313 15.09 11.09 -9.49
C ALA A 313 14.13 10.92 -10.68
N LEU A 314 12.97 11.58 -10.63
CA LEU A 314 12.01 11.55 -11.73
C LEU A 314 12.51 12.24 -13.00
N LEU A 315 13.18 13.39 -12.85
CA LEU A 315 13.83 14.09 -13.98
C LEU A 315 14.94 13.24 -14.61
N ASN A 316 15.73 12.54 -13.79
CA ASN A 316 16.75 11.59 -14.27
C ASN A 316 16.12 10.49 -15.13
N GLN A 317 15.04 9.87 -14.62
CA GLN A 317 14.35 8.79 -15.32
C GLN A 317 13.69 9.27 -16.62
N MET A 318 13.10 10.46 -16.64
CA MET A 318 12.59 11.09 -17.87
C MET A 318 13.70 11.27 -18.92
N GLY A 319 14.90 11.70 -18.49
CA GLY A 319 16.07 11.81 -19.33
C GLY A 319 16.48 10.46 -19.95
N ILE A 320 16.49 9.39 -19.14
CA ILE A 320 16.81 8.03 -19.58
C ILE A 320 15.80 7.54 -20.62
N VAL A 321 14.49 7.69 -20.35
CA VAL A 321 13.40 7.32 -21.28
C VAL A 321 13.55 8.04 -22.62
N CYS A 322 13.73 9.37 -22.58
CA CYS A 322 13.86 10.18 -23.80
C CYS A 322 15.11 9.78 -24.60
N ARG A 323 16.23 9.50 -23.92
CA ARG A 323 17.46 9.05 -24.58
C ARG A 323 17.27 7.70 -25.25
N HIS A 324 16.60 6.74 -24.61
CA HIS A 324 16.31 5.42 -25.17
C HIS A 324 15.50 5.52 -26.49
N ARG A 325 14.55 6.47 -26.55
CA ARG A 325 13.80 6.79 -27.78
C ARG A 325 14.53 7.66 -28.80
N ARG A 326 15.78 8.05 -28.52
CA ARG A 326 16.57 9.01 -29.33
C ARG A 326 15.96 10.41 -29.40
N GLU A 327 15.10 10.77 -28.46
CA GLU A 327 14.57 12.13 -28.29
C GLU A 327 15.59 13.00 -27.53
N TYR A 328 16.79 13.15 -28.10
CA TYR A 328 17.96 13.68 -27.40
C TYR A 328 17.77 15.11 -26.88
N GLU A 329 17.06 15.97 -27.61
CA GLU A 329 16.76 17.34 -27.15
C GLU A 329 15.93 17.35 -25.86
N ARG A 330 14.94 16.46 -25.77
CA ARG A 330 14.09 16.32 -24.58
C ARG A 330 14.88 15.73 -23.42
N ALA A 331 15.67 14.68 -23.69
CA ALA A 331 16.58 14.10 -22.71
C ALA A 331 17.53 15.16 -22.13
N GLN A 332 18.10 16.00 -23.00
CA GLN A 332 19.00 17.07 -22.60
C GLN A 332 18.32 18.11 -21.70
N LYS A 333 17.06 18.48 -21.99
CA LYS A 333 16.27 19.40 -21.15
C LYS A 333 16.07 18.82 -19.74
N TYR A 334 15.68 17.55 -19.63
CA TYR A 334 15.45 16.91 -18.32
C TYR A 334 16.74 16.78 -17.51
N TYR A 335 17.83 16.29 -18.11
CA TYR A 335 19.11 16.19 -17.39
C TYR A 335 19.66 17.56 -16.98
N LYS A 336 19.59 18.58 -17.85
CA LYS A 336 20.04 19.93 -17.47
C LYS A 336 19.22 20.50 -16.33
N ARG A 337 17.90 20.27 -16.31
CA ARG A 337 17.04 20.70 -15.19
C ARG A 337 17.43 19.98 -13.89
N ALA A 338 17.61 18.66 -13.94
CA ALA A 338 18.03 17.87 -12.78
C ALA A 338 19.40 18.35 -12.23
N LEU A 339 20.36 18.58 -13.12
CA LEU A 339 21.71 19.07 -12.77
C LEU A 339 21.72 20.53 -12.27
N GLN A 340 20.70 21.35 -12.57
CA GLN A 340 20.56 22.67 -11.93
C GLN A 340 20.22 22.55 -10.44
N ILE A 341 19.48 21.50 -10.06
CA ILE A 341 19.04 21.28 -8.68
C ILE A 341 20.13 20.55 -7.90
N ALA A 342 20.72 19.50 -8.50
CA ALA A 342 21.79 18.70 -7.91
C ALA A 342 23.00 18.62 -8.86
N PRO A 343 23.85 19.67 -8.91
CA PRO A 343 25.00 19.72 -9.81
C PRO A 343 26.03 18.61 -9.57
N ASP A 344 26.15 18.14 -8.32
CA ASP A 344 27.15 17.16 -7.91
C ASP A 344 26.62 15.71 -7.85
N ASP A 345 25.37 15.45 -8.27
CA ASP A 345 24.81 14.10 -8.26
C ASP A 345 25.54 13.19 -9.24
N GLU A 346 26.12 12.09 -8.74
CA GLU A 346 26.92 11.15 -9.53
C GLU A 346 26.10 10.54 -10.68
N SER A 347 24.87 10.10 -10.40
CA SER A 347 24.02 9.41 -11.38
C SER A 347 23.60 10.34 -12.50
N LEU A 348 23.26 11.60 -12.19
CA LEU A 348 22.91 12.61 -13.19
C LEU A 348 24.08 12.95 -14.09
N ASN A 349 25.26 13.20 -13.50
CA ASN A 349 26.46 13.55 -14.27
C ASN A 349 26.87 12.39 -15.19
N TYR A 350 26.83 11.15 -14.69
CA TYR A 350 27.09 9.95 -15.49
C TYR A 350 26.06 9.79 -16.62
N ASN A 351 24.76 9.86 -16.32
CA ASN A 351 23.72 9.67 -17.33
C ASN A 351 23.74 10.77 -18.40
N TYR A 352 24.04 12.01 -18.01
CA TYR A 352 24.21 13.12 -18.95
C TYR A 352 25.46 12.92 -19.83
N ALA A 353 26.57 12.44 -19.27
CA ALA A 353 27.75 12.10 -20.05
C ALA A 353 27.44 11.05 -21.12
N VAL A 354 26.67 10.00 -20.77
CA VAL A 354 26.26 8.98 -21.75
C VAL A 354 25.37 9.59 -22.85
N LEU A 355 24.46 10.53 -22.53
CA LEU A 355 23.72 11.27 -23.56
C LEU A 355 24.66 12.06 -24.49
N LEU A 356 25.70 12.69 -23.94
CA LEU A 356 26.70 13.41 -24.76
C LEU A 356 27.47 12.47 -25.68
N VAL A 357 27.75 11.24 -25.24
CA VAL A 357 28.31 10.19 -26.10
C VAL A 357 27.38 9.85 -27.26
N ASP A 358 26.07 9.71 -27.02
CA ASP A 358 25.06 9.46 -28.07
C ASP A 358 24.99 10.63 -29.08
N LEU A 359 25.16 11.87 -28.59
CA LEU A 359 25.27 13.09 -29.38
C LEU A 359 26.62 13.29 -30.06
N LYS A 360 27.59 12.37 -29.84
CA LYS A 360 28.98 12.45 -30.31
C LYS A 360 29.77 13.66 -29.76
N ASP A 361 29.31 14.27 -28.68
CA ASP A 361 30.07 15.27 -27.92
C ASP A 361 30.97 14.58 -26.89
N TYR A 362 32.04 13.96 -27.38
CA TYR A 362 32.98 13.22 -26.53
C TYR A 362 33.75 14.12 -25.56
N LYS A 363 34.00 15.37 -25.96
CA LYS A 363 34.68 16.35 -25.10
C LYS A 363 33.79 16.73 -23.92
N GLY A 364 32.52 17.02 -24.17
CA GLY A 364 31.53 17.26 -23.13
C GLY A 364 31.37 16.04 -22.23
N ALA A 365 31.20 14.84 -22.80
CA ALA A 365 31.06 13.60 -22.04
C ALA A 365 32.21 13.40 -21.04
N ARG A 366 33.46 13.61 -21.46
CA ARG A 366 34.64 13.52 -20.57
C ARG A 366 34.60 14.52 -19.43
N SER A 367 34.18 15.76 -19.68
CA SER A 367 34.08 16.77 -18.62
C SER A 367 33.17 16.31 -17.48
N TYR A 368 32.02 15.72 -17.82
CA TYR A 368 31.07 15.20 -16.84
C TYR A 368 31.56 13.90 -16.17
N LEU A 369 32.26 13.01 -16.89
CA LEU A 369 32.84 11.81 -16.30
C LEU A 369 33.99 12.12 -15.32
N TYR A 370 34.86 13.09 -15.64
CA TYR A 370 35.88 13.53 -14.69
C TYR A 370 35.28 14.22 -13.47
N HIS A 371 34.14 14.92 -13.64
CA HIS A 371 33.40 15.44 -12.51
C HIS A 371 32.94 14.32 -11.56
N VAL A 372 32.36 13.25 -12.10
CA VAL A 372 32.00 12.04 -11.34
C VAL A 372 33.21 11.48 -10.60
N LEU A 373 34.33 11.25 -11.29
CA LEU A 373 35.53 10.65 -10.69
C LEU A 373 36.22 11.53 -9.65
N ARG A 374 36.04 12.84 -9.72
CA ARG A 374 36.56 13.76 -8.69
C ARG A 374 35.83 13.58 -7.36
N GLN A 375 34.53 13.28 -7.41
CA GLN A 375 33.70 13.04 -6.24
C GLN A 375 33.79 11.58 -5.76
N ASN A 376 33.80 10.64 -6.70
CA ASN A 376 33.90 9.21 -6.46
C ASN A 376 34.96 8.57 -7.38
N PRO A 377 36.24 8.52 -6.92
CA PRO A 377 37.34 7.96 -7.72
C PRO A 377 37.18 6.48 -8.08
N GLU A 378 36.36 5.73 -7.34
CA GLU A 378 36.13 4.30 -7.52
C GLU A 378 34.89 3.98 -8.38
N SER A 379 34.27 4.99 -9.01
CA SER A 379 33.08 4.78 -9.87
C SER A 379 33.42 3.92 -11.10
N GLU A 380 33.13 2.62 -11.01
CA GLU A 380 33.43 1.62 -12.04
C GLU A 380 32.83 1.99 -13.40
N ASN A 381 31.58 2.46 -13.39
CA ASN A 381 30.84 2.84 -14.60
C ASN A 381 31.52 4.02 -15.32
N ALA A 382 31.94 5.04 -14.57
CA ALA A 382 32.59 6.21 -15.15
C ALA A 382 33.99 5.87 -15.69
N LEU A 383 34.77 5.09 -14.95
CA LEU A 383 36.09 4.60 -15.40
C LEU A 383 35.98 3.78 -16.69
N ALA A 384 35.06 2.84 -16.76
CA ALA A 384 34.84 1.99 -17.93
C ALA A 384 34.48 2.80 -19.18
N LEU A 385 33.64 3.83 -19.01
CA LEU A 385 33.21 4.67 -20.13
C LEU A 385 34.35 5.57 -20.63
N ILE A 386 35.16 6.16 -19.75
CA ILE A 386 36.35 6.94 -20.15
C ILE A 386 37.33 6.08 -20.97
N ILE A 387 37.65 4.88 -20.49
CA ILE A 387 38.57 3.96 -21.19
C ILE A 387 38.05 3.64 -22.60
N THR A 388 36.73 3.49 -22.73
CA THR A 388 36.08 3.22 -24.02
C THR A 388 36.18 4.43 -24.96
N LEU A 389 36.02 5.66 -24.45
CA LEU A 389 36.17 6.89 -25.22
C LEU A 389 37.61 7.09 -25.70
N ASP A 390 38.60 6.85 -24.83
CA ASP A 390 40.01 7.02 -25.16
C ASP A 390 40.52 6.00 -26.20
N LYS A 391 40.01 4.76 -26.14
CA LYS A 391 40.28 3.76 -27.18
C LYS A 391 39.70 4.15 -28.55
N ARG A 392 38.63 4.94 -28.58
CA ARG A 392 37.95 5.36 -29.81
C ARG A 392 38.67 6.48 -30.56
N GLU A 393 39.54 7.23 -29.89
CA GLU A 393 40.38 8.27 -30.49
C GLU A 393 41.76 7.76 -30.93
N ALA A 394 42.16 6.56 -30.49
CA ALA A 394 43.42 5.92 -30.87
C ALA A 394 43.38 5.23 -32.27
N TYR A 395 42.22 5.25 -32.93
CA TYR A 395 41.95 4.74 -34.29
C TYR A 395 41.14 5.79 -35.05
#